data_AF-A0A316M6B9-F1
#
_entry.id   AF-A0A316M6B9-F1
#
_cell.length_a   1.000
_cell.length_b   1.000
_cell.length_c   1.000
_cell.angle_alpha   90.00
_cell.angle_beta   90.00
_cell.angle_gamma   90.00
#
_symmetry.space_group_name_H-M   'P 1'
#
loop_
_entity.id
_entity.type
_entity.pdbx_description
1 polymer ?
#
loop_
_entity_poly.entity_id
_entity_poly.type
_entity_poly.pdbx_seq_one_letter_code
_entity_poly.pdbx_strand_id
1 'polypeptide(L)' 'MNVKIARIKMGLTQAELCKIVKTSPKKLVEIERGHYENITKSLMQRIAKALNSDVQTLFFSDEE' A
#
# COMPACT_ATOMS: atom_id res chain seq x y z
N MET A 1 6.77 4.01 5.19
CA MET A 1 6.44 2.80 5.98
C MET A 1 4.93 2.62 6.22
N ASN A 2 4.11 3.61 5.86
CA ASN A 2 2.72 3.78 6.26
C ASN A 2 1.80 2.69 5.69
N VAL A 3 2.02 2.27 4.44
CA VAL A 3 1.26 1.16 3.81
C VAL A 3 1.39 -0.14 4.60
N LYS A 4 2.61 -0.46 5.08
CA LYS A 4 2.85 -1.68 5.86
C LYS A 4 2.12 -1.63 7.20
N ILE A 5 2.20 -0.50 7.89
CA ILE A 5 1.55 -0.27 9.18
C ILE A 5 0.03 -0.38 9.02
N ALA A 6 -0.54 0.30 8.03
CA ALA A 6 -1.96 0.24 7.73
C ALA A 6 -2.43 -1.18 7.40
N ARG A 7 -1.66 -1.93 6.60
CA ARG A 7 -1.96 -3.34 6.31
C ARG A 7 -2.00 -4.21 7.57
N ILE A 8 -1.02 -4.05 8.46
CA ILE A 8 -0.97 -4.82 9.72
C ILE A 8 -2.14 -4.44 10.63
N LYS A 9 -2.50 -3.16 10.73
CA LYS A 9 -3.68 -2.69 11.48
C LYS A 9 -4.99 -3.29 10.95
N MET A 10 -5.07 -3.54 9.64
CA MET A 10 -6.18 -4.24 9.00
C MET A 10 -6.16 -5.77 9.19
N GLY A 11 -5.13 -6.33 9.83
CA GLY A 11 -4.99 -7.78 10.02
C GLY A 11 -4.70 -8.55 8.73
N LEU A 12 -4.24 -7.87 7.66
CA LEU A 12 -4.02 -8.48 6.36
C LEU A 12 -2.58 -8.96 6.18
N THR A 13 -2.40 -10.13 5.59
CA THR A 13 -1.12 -10.55 5.01
C THR A 13 -0.84 -9.81 3.71
N GLN A 14 0.42 -9.81 3.27
CA GLN A 14 0.79 -9.25 1.96
C GLN A 14 0.07 -9.97 0.82
N ALA A 15 -0.07 -11.30 0.89
CA ALA A 15 -0.74 -12.10 -0.12
C ALA A 15 -2.23 -11.74 -0.25
N GLU A 16 -2.91 -11.52 0.87
CA GLU A 16 -4.33 -11.11 0.86
C GLU A 16 -4.49 -9.71 0.28
N LEU A 17 -3.66 -8.75 0.70
CA LEU A 17 -3.71 -7.40 0.13
C LEU A 17 -3.44 -7.44 -1.38
N CYS A 18 -2.45 -8.21 -1.84
CA CYS A 18 -2.16 -8.39 -3.27
C CYS A 18 -3.37 -8.90 -4.07
N LYS A 19 -4.13 -9.86 -3.52
CA LYS A 19 -5.36 -10.36 -4.15
C LYS A 19 -6.42 -9.25 -4.26
N ILE A 20 -6.63 -8.48 -3.19
CA ILE A 20 -7.59 -7.36 -3.14
C ILE A 20 -7.22 -6.27 -4.15
N VAL A 21 -5.97 -5.83 -4.14
CA VAL A 21 -5.48 -4.72 -4.99
C VAL A 21 -4.92 -5.21 -6.32
N LYS A 22 -5.15 -6.47 -6.69
CA LYS A 22 -4.69 -7.12 -7.94
C LYS A 22 -3.30 -6.63 -8.35
N THR A 23 -2.30 -6.87 -7.51
CA THR A 23 -0.89 -6.54 -7.75
C THR A 23 0.00 -7.71 -7.38
N SER A 24 1.27 -7.67 -7.78
CA SER A 24 2.22 -8.73 -7.43
C SER A 24 2.77 -8.56 -6.00
N PRO A 25 3.11 -9.65 -5.30
CA PRO A 25 3.79 -9.58 -4.00
C PRO A 25 5.08 -8.77 -4.05
N LYS A 26 5.87 -8.93 -5.11
CA LYS A 26 7.09 -8.14 -5.34
C LYS A 26 6.77 -6.64 -5.34
N LYS A 27 5.76 -6.20 -6.09
CA LYS A 27 5.38 -4.79 -6.16
C LYS A 27 4.90 -4.27 -4.79
N LEU A 28 4.14 -5.07 -4.03
CA LEU A 28 3.70 -4.68 -2.70
C LEU A 28 4.86 -4.56 -1.70
N VAL A 29 5.85 -5.45 -1.76
CA VAL A 29 7.05 -5.36 -0.91
C VAL A 29 7.82 -4.07 -1.19
N GLU A 30 8.02 -3.72 -2.46
CA GLU A 30 8.68 -2.46 -2.85
C GLU A 30 7.91 -1.23 -2.33
N ILE A 31 6.57 -1.26 -2.40
CA ILE A 31 5.70 -0.24 -1.81
C ILE A 31 5.92 -0.11 -0.31
N GLU A 32 5.95 -1.22 0.41
CA GLU A 32 6.12 -1.21 1.86
C GLU A 32 7.51 -0.75 2.30
N ARG A 33 8.50 -0.84 1.41
CA ARG A 33 9.86 -0.32 1.58
C ARG A 33 10.03 1.16 1.20
N GLY A 34 9.01 1.78 0.61
CA GLY A 34 9.07 3.19 0.17
C GLY A 34 9.46 3.40 -1.29
N HIS A 35 9.58 2.33 -2.09
CA HIS A 35 9.94 2.44 -3.50
C HIS A 35 8.69 2.65 -4.37
N TYR A 36 8.39 3.93 -4.68
CA TYR A 36 7.17 4.34 -5.38
C TYR A 36 7.35 4.74 -6.85
N GLU A 37 8.59 4.73 -7.35
CA GLU A 37 9.01 5.26 -8.67
C GLU A 37 8.13 4.85 -9.86
N ASN A 38 7.56 3.64 -9.81
CA ASN A 38 6.80 3.06 -10.92
C ASN A 38 5.41 2.59 -10.49
N ILE A 39 4.73 3.37 -9.65
CA ILE A 39 3.37 3.09 -9.21
C ILE A 39 2.40 4.01 -9.91
N THR A 40 1.33 3.42 -10.43
CA THR A 40 0.24 4.19 -11.02
C THR A 40 -0.67 4.76 -9.93
N LYS A 41 -1.20 5.96 -10.16
CA LYS A 41 -2.22 6.57 -9.30
C LYS A 41 -3.39 5.61 -9.00
N SER A 42 -3.80 4.83 -10.00
CA SER A 42 -4.85 3.82 -9.85
C SER A 42 -4.49 2.75 -8.80
N LEU A 43 -3.25 2.25 -8.78
CA LEU A 43 -2.81 1.30 -7.77
C LEU A 43 -2.79 1.93 -6.36
N MET A 44 -2.30 3.17 -6.24
CA MET A 44 -2.33 3.89 -4.95
C MET A 44 -3.75 4.01 -4.41
N GLN A 45 -4.70 4.43 -5.25
CA GLN A 45 -6.12 4.57 -4.87
C GLN A 45 -6.74 3.24 -4.42
N ARG A 46 -6.40 2.14 -5.10
CA ARG A 46 -6.90 0.81 -4.74
C ARG A 46 -6.35 0.34 -3.41
N ILE A 47 -5.07 0.60 -3.13
CA ILE A 47 -4.43 0.31 -1.84
C ILE A 47 -5.06 1.14 -0.73
N ALA A 48 -5.21 2.45 -0.95
CA ALA A 48 -5.87 3.35 0.00
C ALA A 48 -7.28 2.86 0.38
N LYS A 49 -8.10 2.53 -0.63
CA LYS A 49 -9.43 1.98 -0.42
C LYS A 49 -9.40 0.64 0.33
N ALA A 50 -8.50 -0.27 -0.03
CA ALA A 50 -8.38 -1.59 0.62
C ALA A 50 -7.93 -1.49 2.09
N LEU A 51 -7.18 -0.44 2.43
CA LEU A 51 -6.67 -0.19 3.77
C LEU A 51 -7.49 0.85 4.55
N ASN A 52 -8.69 1.20 4.06
CA ASN A 52 -9.58 2.21 4.65
C ASN A 52 -8.87 3.53 5.02
N SER A 53 -8.05 4.01 4.08
CA SER A 53 -7.24 5.22 4.22
C SER A 53 -7.31 6.02 2.91
N ASP A 54 -6.66 7.18 2.86
CA ASP A 54 -6.45 7.95 1.63
C ASP A 54 -5.01 7.83 1.09
N VAL A 55 -4.81 8.26 -0.15
CA VAL A 55 -3.52 8.20 -0.83
C VAL A 55 -2.49 9.11 -0.18
N GLN A 56 -2.91 10.26 0.37
CA GLN A 56 -2.00 11.22 0.97
C GLN A 56 -1.38 10.64 2.24
N THR A 57 -2.20 10.12 3.14
CA THR A 57 -1.77 9.45 4.38
C THR A 57 -0.86 8.23 4.10
N LEU A 58 -1.12 7.48 3.02
CA LEU A 58 -0.35 6.26 2.76
C LEU A 58 0.96 6.46 2.02
N PHE A 59 1.04 7.45 1.13
CA PHE A 59 2.14 7.59 0.18
C PHE A 59 2.88 8.93 0.25
N PHE A 60 2.30 9.94 0.90
CA PHE A 60 2.79 11.31 0.86
C PHE A 60 2.67 12.04 2.21
N SER A 61 2.37 11.33 3.30
CA SER A 61 2.50 11.90 4.62
C SER A 61 3.94 11.68 5.07
N ASP A 62 4.60 12.80 5.34
CA ASP A 62 5.95 12.83 5.89
C ASP A 62 5.88 12.35 7.35
N GLU A 63 5.90 11.03 7.54
CA GLU A 63 6.39 10.46 8.80
C GLU A 63 7.86 10.10 8.53
N GLU A 64 8.75 11.00 8.97
CA GLU A 64 10.20 10.76 9.14
C GLU A 64 10.49 9.46 9.92
#